data_AF-A0A3B8WF46-F1
#
_entry.id   AF-A0A3B8WF46-F1
#
_cell.length_a   1.000
_cell.length_b   1.000
_cell.length_c   1.000
_cell.angle_alpha   90.00
_cell.angle_beta   90.00
_cell.angle_gamma   90.00
#
_symmetry.space_group_name_H-M   'P 1'
#
loop_
_entity.id
_entity.type
_entity.pdbx_description
1 polymer ?
#
loop_
_entity_poly.entity_id
_entity_poly.type
_entity_poly.pdbx_seq_one_letter_code
_entity_poly.pdbx_strand_id
1 'polypeptide(L)'
;MFDGTGTDGVRNTGSLFERLEQAAAPAGQSMGEFTHVVESIKRHLVRLLNAHPGNSSSAPDLGLLDFNDATLGTHDLSIQIRGAIRQCIEKFEPRVKRV
;
A
#
# COMPACT_ATOMS: atom_id res chain seq x y z
N MET A 1 -12.90 22.24 -41.27
CA MET A 1 -13.81 21.10 -41.07
C MET A 1 -13.07 19.88 -41.61
N PHE A 2 -12.50 18.97 -40.83
CA PHE A 2 -12.73 18.56 -39.46
C PHE A 2 -11.39 18.24 -38.78
N ASP A 3 -11.27 18.66 -37.53
CA ASP A 3 -10.18 18.32 -36.61
C ASP A 3 -10.38 16.88 -36.13
N GLY A 4 -9.47 16.00 -36.54
CA GLY A 4 -9.40 14.63 -36.04
C GLY A 4 -8.66 14.66 -34.71
N THR A 5 -9.42 14.78 -33.62
CA THR A 5 -8.91 14.68 -32.25
C THR A 5 -8.28 13.30 -32.05
N GLY A 6 -6.96 13.27 -32.18
CA GLY A 6 -6.13 12.17 -31.74
C GLY A 6 -6.41 11.93 -30.27
N THR A 7 -6.90 10.74 -29.98
CA THR A 7 -7.08 10.25 -28.63
C THR A 7 -5.73 10.30 -27.92
N ASP A 8 -5.61 11.21 -26.95
CA ASP A 8 -4.52 11.32 -25.98
C ASP A 8 -4.48 10.05 -25.11
N GLY A 9 -3.98 8.96 -25.70
CA GLY A 9 -3.35 7.91 -24.94
C GLY A 9 -2.07 8.50 -24.38
N VAL A 10 -2.13 9.02 -23.16
CA VAL A 10 -0.96 9.43 -22.37
C VAL A 10 -0.06 8.21 -22.23
N ARG A 11 0.82 8.02 -23.21
CA ARG A 11 1.94 7.10 -23.14
C ARG A 11 2.88 7.72 -22.12
N ASN A 12 2.77 7.26 -20.88
CA ASN A 12 3.73 7.56 -19.83
C ASN A 12 5.06 6.86 -20.20
N THR A 13 5.83 7.50 -21.09
CA THR A 13 7.11 7.03 -21.64
C THR A 13 8.29 7.38 -20.74
N GLY A 14 8.06 7.72 -19.48
CA GLY A 14 9.13 7.93 -18.52
C GLY A 14 9.75 6.60 -18.08
N SER A 15 11.06 6.63 -17.79
CA SER A 15 11.73 5.47 -17.18
C SER A 15 11.04 5.09 -15.85
N LEU A 16 11.20 3.85 -15.38
CA LEU A 16 10.64 3.45 -14.08
C LEU A 16 11.07 4.39 -12.94
N PHE A 17 12.31 4.87 -12.98
CA PHE A 17 12.84 5.84 -12.03
C PHE A 17 12.14 7.20 -12.13
N GLU A 18 11.90 7.70 -13.33
CA GLU A 18 11.18 8.95 -13.56
C GLU A 18 9.72 8.86 -13.09
N ARG A 19 9.07 7.71 -13.30
CA ARG A 19 7.73 7.45 -12.76
C ARG A 19 7.72 7.34 -11.24
N LEU A 20 8.74 6.72 -10.65
CA LEU A 20 8.91 6.65 -9.20
C LEU A 20 9.18 8.03 -8.60
N GLU A 21 9.98 8.85 -9.26
CA GLU A 21 10.30 10.23 -8.87
C GLU A 21 9.06 11.13 -8.98
N GLN A 22 8.28 11.01 -10.05
CA GLN A 22 7.00 11.69 -10.20
C GLN A 22 5.96 11.25 -9.15
N ALA A 23 5.95 9.96 -8.78
CA ALA A 23 5.11 9.42 -7.71
C ALA A 23 5.62 9.75 -6.30
N ALA A 24 6.90 10.07 -6.17
CA ALA A 24 7.53 10.49 -4.92
C ALA A 24 7.48 12.01 -4.73
N ALA A 25 7.27 12.79 -5.80
CA ALA A 25 7.13 14.23 -5.73
C ALA A 25 5.88 14.60 -4.91
N PRO A 26 6.02 15.29 -3.76
CA PRO A 26 4.87 15.74 -3.01
C PRO A 26 4.12 16.79 -3.83
N ALA A 27 2.85 16.52 -4.14
CA ALA A 27 1.97 17.51 -4.75
C ALA A 27 1.99 18.78 -3.87
N GLY A 28 2.42 19.89 -4.48
CA GLY A 28 2.82 21.09 -3.74
C GLY A 28 1.76 21.66 -2.79
N GLN A 29 2.30 22.27 -1.73
CA GLN A 29 1.73 23.33 -0.89
C GLN A 29 0.66 22.95 0.16
N SER A 30 1.16 22.87 1.41
CA SER A 30 0.57 23.21 2.73
C SER A 30 -0.74 22.58 3.20
N MET A 31 -1.70 22.28 2.31
CA MET A 31 -2.95 21.56 2.64
C MET A 31 -3.00 20.21 1.93
N GLY A 32 -2.37 20.12 0.75
CA GLY A 32 -2.21 18.87 -0.01
C GLY A 32 -1.24 17.87 0.64
N GLU A 33 -0.35 18.34 1.51
CA GLU A 33 0.68 17.50 2.12
C GLU A 33 0.08 16.49 3.12
N PHE A 34 -0.84 16.92 3.98
CA PHE A 34 -1.52 16.01 4.91
C PHE A 34 -2.37 14.99 4.16
N THR A 35 -3.12 15.42 3.14
CA THR A 35 -3.92 14.51 2.31
C THR A 35 -3.04 13.53 1.53
N HIS A 36 -1.89 13.98 1.03
CA HIS A 36 -0.94 13.15 0.32
C HIS A 36 -0.27 12.12 1.23
N VAL A 37 0.08 12.51 2.47
CA VAL A 37 0.60 11.58 3.48
C VAL A 37 -0.45 10.52 3.80
N VAL A 38 -1.70 10.91 4.07
CA VAL A 38 -2.79 9.97 4.34
C VAL A 38 -3.04 9.04 3.16
N GLU A 39 -3.03 9.55 1.93
CA GLU A 39 -3.17 8.73 0.72
C GLU A 39 -2.00 7.76 0.55
N SER A 40 -0.78 8.21 0.81
CA SER A 40 0.42 7.37 0.75
C SER A 40 0.36 6.24 1.78
N ILE A 41 -0.13 6.52 2.99
CA ILE A 41 -0.34 5.53 4.06
C ILE A 41 -1.42 4.54 3.64
N LYS A 42 -2.58 5.01 3.16
CA LYS A 42 -3.65 4.14 2.66
C LYS A 42 -3.15 3.19 1.57
N ARG A 43 -2.45 3.74 0.57
CA ARG A 43 -1.88 2.95 -0.53
C ARG A 43 -0.85 1.93 -0.04
N HIS A 44 -0.06 2.28 0.97
CA HIS A 44 0.87 1.35 1.58
C HIS A 44 0.17 0.25 2.36
N LEU A 45 -0.83 0.58 3.19
CA LEU A 45 -1.63 -0.38 3.95
C LEU A 45 -2.34 -1.37 3.03
N VAL A 46 -2.91 -0.93 1.90
CA VAL A 46 -3.51 -1.83 0.91
C VAL A 46 -2.47 -2.81 0.38
N ARG A 47 -1.24 -2.37 0.08
CA ARG A 47 -0.18 -3.28 -0.38
C ARG A 47 0.28 -4.24 0.72
N LEU A 48 0.42 -3.73 1.94
CA LEU A 48 0.89 -4.50 3.09
C LEU A 48 -0.09 -5.62 3.47
N LEU A 49 -1.38 -5.28 3.61
CA LEU A 49 -2.42 -6.22 4.05
C LEU A 49 -2.79 -7.26 2.97
N ASN A 50 -2.47 -7.00 1.71
CA ASN A 50 -2.62 -7.97 0.61
C ASN A 50 -1.33 -8.77 0.33
N ALA A 51 -0.22 -8.43 0.99
CA ALA A 51 1.03 -9.19 0.88
C ALA A 51 1.03 -10.37 1.86
N HIS A 52 1.81 -11.40 1.52
CA HIS A 52 2.06 -12.54 2.37
C HIS A 52 3.56 -12.63 2.67
N PRO A 53 3.96 -13.09 3.87
CA PRO A 53 5.35 -13.36 4.21
C PRO A 53 6.02 -14.22 3.13
N GLY A 54 7.26 -13.87 2.77
CA GLY A 54 8.01 -14.49 1.68
C GLY A 54 7.86 -13.82 0.30
N ASN A 55 6.90 -12.90 0.12
CA ASN A 55 6.76 -12.16 -1.15
C ASN A 55 7.82 -11.07 -1.39
N SER A 56 8.67 -10.80 -0.40
CA SER A 56 9.75 -9.81 -0.51
C SER A 56 11.07 -10.39 0.00
N SER A 57 12.08 -10.49 -0.87
CA SER A 57 13.42 -10.96 -0.47
C SER A 57 14.10 -10.03 0.52
N SER A 58 13.78 -8.73 0.49
CA SER A 58 14.37 -7.74 1.41
C SER A 58 13.67 -7.68 2.76
N ALA A 59 12.44 -8.18 2.84
CA ALA A 59 11.63 -8.18 4.05
C ALA A 59 10.76 -9.45 4.09
N PRO A 60 11.34 -10.60 4.48
CA PRO A 60 10.64 -11.88 4.44
C PRO A 60 9.40 -11.92 5.33
N ASP A 61 9.39 -11.14 6.41
CA ASP A 61 8.25 -11.04 7.33
C ASP A 61 7.14 -10.09 6.85
N LEU A 62 7.27 -9.46 5.68
CA LEU A 62 6.33 -8.44 5.19
C LEU A 62 5.04 -9.09 4.66
N GLY A 63 3.91 -8.73 5.26
CA GLY A 63 2.60 -9.20 4.88
C GLY A 63 1.82 -9.81 6.05
N LEU A 64 0.61 -10.29 5.77
CA LEU A 64 -0.20 -11.04 6.72
C LEU A 64 -0.04 -12.53 6.47
N LEU A 65 0.03 -13.30 7.57
CA LEU A 65 -0.02 -14.76 7.51
C LEU A 65 -1.35 -15.19 6.88
N ASP A 66 -1.34 -16.29 6.11
CA ASP A 66 -2.58 -16.85 5.57
C ASP A 66 -3.43 -17.44 6.71
N PHE A 67 -4.60 -16.86 6.93
CA PHE A 67 -5.56 -17.30 7.96
C PHE A 67 -6.54 -18.35 7.43
N ASN A 68 -6.47 -18.71 6.14
CA ASN A 68 -7.31 -19.75 5.55
C ASN A 68 -6.87 -21.17 5.94
N ASP A 69 -5.67 -21.33 6.50
CA ASP A 69 -5.16 -22.61 7.02
C ASP A 69 -5.71 -22.95 8.43
N ALA A 70 -6.83 -22.33 8.80
CA ALA A 70 -7.42 -22.41 10.12
C ALA A 70 -8.22 -23.71 10.32
N THR A 71 -7.51 -24.73 10.81
CA THR A 71 -8.06 -25.81 11.65
C THR A 71 -8.49 -25.30 13.06
N LEU A 72 -8.48 -23.98 13.28
CA LEU A 72 -8.75 -23.31 14.56
C LEU A 72 -10.22 -22.87 14.66
N GLY A 73 -10.78 -22.96 15.87
CA GLY A 73 -12.16 -22.57 16.16
C GLY A 73 -12.46 -21.12 15.76
N THR A 74 -13.62 -20.90 15.14
CA THR A 74 -14.05 -19.64 14.51
C THR A 74 -14.00 -18.41 15.41
N HIS A 75 -14.17 -18.56 16.73
CA HIS A 75 -14.12 -17.45 17.67
C HIS A 75 -12.69 -16.91 17.86
N ASP A 76 -11.71 -17.81 17.94
CA ASP A 76 -10.31 -17.47 18.22
C ASP A 76 -9.62 -16.88 16.97
N LEU A 77 -10.05 -17.31 15.79
CA LEU A 77 -9.55 -16.81 14.51
C LEU A 77 -9.71 -15.28 14.38
N SER A 78 -10.84 -14.72 14.80
CA SER A 78 -11.08 -13.27 14.73
C SER A 78 -10.12 -12.46 15.60
N ILE A 79 -9.77 -12.99 16.78
CA ILE A 79 -8.84 -12.35 17.71
C ILE A 79 -7.43 -12.42 17.15
N GLN A 80 -7.04 -13.57 16.59
CA GLN A 80 -5.75 -13.78 15.97
C GLN A 80 -5.55 -12.90 14.72
N ILE A 81 -6.54 -12.84 13.83
CA ILE A 81 -6.51 -11.96 12.64
C ILE A 81 -6.28 -10.51 13.07
N ARG A 82 -7.06 -10.01 14.04
CA ARG A 82 -6.91 -8.64 14.54
C ARG A 82 -5.53 -8.40 15.14
N GLY A 83 -5.02 -9.34 15.93
CA GLY A 83 -3.68 -9.25 16.52
C GLY A 83 -2.58 -9.17 15.45
N ALA A 84 -2.65 -10.03 14.45
CA ALA A 84 -1.70 -10.08 13.35
C ALA A 84 -1.75 -8.83 12.47
N ILE A 85 -2.95 -8.32 12.15
CA ILE A 85 -3.12 -7.05 11.44
C ILE A 85 -2.45 -5.91 12.22
N ARG A 86 -2.71 -5.82 13.54
CA ARG A 86 -2.14 -4.77 14.38
C ARG A 86 -0.61 -4.82 14.37
N GLN A 87 -0.04 -6.00 14.62
CA GLN A 87 1.40 -6.19 14.64
C GLN A 87 2.06 -5.88 13.29
N CYS A 88 1.41 -6.26 12.18
CA CYS A 88 1.91 -5.99 10.84
C CYS A 88 1.93 -4.49 10.53
N ILE A 89 0.85 -3.77 10.86
CA ILE A 89 0.79 -2.31 10.69
C ILE A 89 1.83 -1.60 11.57
N GLU A 90 1.92 -1.97 12.86
CA GLU A 90 2.90 -1.39 13.79
C GLU A 90 4.35 -1.62 13.34
N LYS A 91 4.66 -2.78 12.74
CA LYS A 91 6.01 -3.12 12.26
C LYS A 91 6.38 -2.41 10.96
N PHE A 92 5.45 -2.29 10.01
CA PHE A 92 5.79 -1.85 8.65
C PHE A 92 5.28 -0.44 8.30
N GLU A 93 4.40 0.17 9.11
CA GLU A 93 3.91 1.53 8.90
C GLU A 93 4.14 2.42 10.15
N PRO A 94 5.40 2.87 10.40
CA PRO A 94 5.75 3.61 11.61
C PRO A 94 5.10 5.00 11.71
N ARG A 95 4.53 5.52 10.61
CA ARG A 95 3.76 6.78 10.62
C ARG A 95 2.44 6.64 11.36
N VAL A 96 1.93 5.41 11.52
CA VAL A 96 0.71 5.11 12.27
C VAL A 96 1.10 4.68 13.69
N LYS A 97 0.89 5.57 14.67
CA LYS A 97 1.32 5.36 16.06
C LYS A 97 0.33 4.57 16.93
N ARG A 98 -0.91 4.35 16.47
CA ARG A 98 -1.96 3.67 17.24
C ARG A 98 -2.98 3.03 16.29
N VAL A 99 -3.23 1.73 16.47
CA VAL A 99 -4.14 0.91 15.65
C VAL A 99 -5.01 0.05 16.54
#